data_AF-A0A0K9FCJ3-F1
#
_entry.id   AF-A0A0K9FCJ3-F1
#
_cell.length_a   1.000
_cell.length_b   1.000
_cell.length_c   1.000
_cell.angle_alpha   90.00
_cell.angle_beta   90.00
_cell.angle_gamma   90.00
#
_symmetry.space_group_name_H-M   'P 1'
#
loop_
_entity.id
_entity.type
_entity.pdbx_description
1 polymer ?
#
loop_
_entity_poly.entity_id
_entity_poly.type
_entity_poly.pdbx_seq_one_letter_code
_entity_poly.pdbx_strand_id
1 'polypeptide(L)'
;MKNYIILLLTLFLVVFISVAEAKNEEYEIVSKLSNEKITLYAKNIGSLYRDFKLDFKGESYFRPYWMNVTNPAYAPQIYYEDINKDGEKELIIILTKGYGTGVLDEEVHVYRHTNGLIDVLVDNPIAIINKSVKTSLTTNSAEIRLYDKVYKIDISPIDIQPANMFDDIAFGSSIHYEVQDNQLIVRVSGQISPASFVGEIVIVYEYRDKMYQAKSIEFQPYN
;
A
#
# COMPACT_ATOMS: atom_id res chain seq x y z
N MET A 1 -20.87 -62.92 -58.68
CA MET A 1 -20.01 -62.24 -57.69
C MET A 1 -20.68 -60.93 -57.32
N LYS A 2 -21.25 -60.83 -56.12
CA LYS A 2 -22.02 -59.67 -55.65
C LYS A 2 -21.07 -58.74 -54.87
N ASN A 3 -20.84 -57.53 -55.36
CA ASN A 3 -20.06 -56.52 -54.66
C ASN A 3 -21.01 -55.68 -53.79
N TYR A 4 -20.80 -55.71 -52.47
CA TYR A 4 -21.45 -54.78 -51.54
C TYR A 4 -20.50 -53.60 -51.32
N ILE A 5 -20.95 -52.40 -51.69
CA ILE A 5 -20.30 -51.14 -51.34
C ILE A 5 -20.80 -50.76 -49.95
N ILE A 6 -19.91 -50.76 -48.96
CA ILE A 6 -20.19 -50.24 -47.62
C ILE A 6 -19.93 -48.74 -47.65
N LEU A 7 -20.99 -47.94 -47.50
CA LEU A 7 -20.91 -46.49 -47.34
C LEU A 7 -20.62 -46.18 -45.87
N LEU A 8 -19.42 -45.68 -45.56
CA LEU A 8 -19.06 -45.22 -44.21
C LEU A 8 -19.52 -43.77 -44.06
N LEU A 9 -20.56 -43.54 -43.24
CA LEU A 9 -21.03 -42.22 -42.87
C LEU A 9 -20.20 -41.73 -41.67
N THR A 10 -19.25 -40.82 -41.89
CA THR A 10 -18.48 -40.18 -40.81
C THR A 10 -19.27 -38.98 -40.28
N LEU A 11 -19.83 -39.13 -39.08
CA LEU A 11 -20.50 -38.06 -38.35
C LEU A 11 -19.43 -37.15 -37.72
N PHE A 12 -19.16 -35.99 -38.33
CA PHE A 12 -18.35 -34.94 -37.72
C PHE A 12 -19.16 -34.25 -36.62
N LEU A 13 -18.92 -34.63 -35.36
CA LEU A 13 -19.45 -33.91 -34.20
C LEU A 13 -18.62 -32.64 -33.99
N VAL A 14 -19.07 -31.51 -34.56
CA VAL A 14 -18.48 -30.20 -34.26
C VAL A 14 -19.01 -29.77 -32.90
N VAL A 15 -18.19 -29.99 -31.87
CA VAL A 15 -18.44 -29.42 -30.54
C VAL A 15 -18.18 -27.92 -30.65
N PHE A 16 -19.24 -27.13 -30.74
CA PHE A 16 -19.15 -25.70 -30.47
C PHE A 16 -18.86 -25.55 -28.97
N ILE A 17 -17.60 -25.32 -28.62
CA ILE A 17 -17.23 -24.82 -27.31
C ILE A 17 -17.78 -23.40 -27.25
N SER A 18 -18.97 -23.23 -26.68
CA SER A 18 -19.35 -21.92 -26.17
C SER A 18 -18.31 -21.57 -25.11
N VAL A 19 -17.51 -20.55 -25.36
CA VAL A 19 -16.76 -19.87 -24.29
C VAL A 19 -17.82 -19.16 -23.46
N ALA A 20 -18.49 -19.92 -22.60
CA ALA A 20 -19.16 -19.36 -21.45
C ALA A 20 -18.04 -18.72 -20.62
N GLU A 21 -17.98 -17.40 -20.65
CA GLU A 21 -17.15 -16.61 -19.76
C GLU A 21 -17.46 -17.08 -18.34
N ALA A 22 -16.57 -17.90 -17.78
CA ALA A 22 -16.71 -18.40 -16.43
C ALA A 22 -16.67 -17.19 -15.53
N LYS A 23 -17.85 -16.74 -15.08
CA LYS A 23 -17.99 -15.67 -14.09
C LYS A 23 -17.20 -16.14 -12.87
N ASN A 24 -16.01 -15.58 -12.68
CA ASN A 24 -15.13 -15.90 -11.57
C ASN A 24 -15.76 -15.26 -10.32
N GLU A 25 -16.81 -15.89 -9.76
CA GLU A 25 -17.56 -15.38 -8.60
C GLU A 25 -16.70 -15.19 -7.34
N GLU A 26 -15.44 -15.60 -7.39
CA GLU A 26 -14.50 -15.51 -6.28
C GLU A 26 -13.81 -14.13 -6.16
N TYR A 27 -13.71 -13.38 -7.26
CA TYR A 27 -12.91 -12.15 -7.33
C TYR A 27 -13.77 -10.91 -7.55
N GLU A 28 -13.66 -9.95 -6.64
CA GLU A 28 -14.30 -8.64 -6.71
C GLU A 28 -13.32 -7.58 -7.21
N ILE A 29 -13.79 -6.60 -7.97
CA ILE A 29 -13.00 -5.39 -8.26
C ILE A 29 -12.95 -4.56 -6.97
N VAL A 30 -11.76 -4.36 -6.43
CA VAL A 30 -11.55 -3.61 -5.18
C VAL A 30 -10.98 -2.21 -5.43
N SER A 31 -10.36 -1.99 -6.59
CA SER A 31 -9.94 -0.66 -7.04
C SER A 31 -9.68 -0.63 -8.54
N LYS A 32 -9.79 0.55 -9.16
CA LYS A 32 -9.62 0.71 -10.60
C LYS A 32 -9.15 2.11 -10.98
N LEU A 33 -8.11 2.19 -11.80
CA LEU A 33 -7.68 3.41 -12.48
C LEU A 33 -8.11 3.33 -13.95
N SER A 34 -9.31 3.84 -14.24
CA SER A 34 -10.03 3.55 -15.49
C SER A 34 -9.39 4.13 -16.75
N ASN A 35 -8.80 5.33 -16.65
CA ASN A 35 -8.08 6.00 -17.74
C ASN A 35 -6.84 5.21 -18.19
N GLU A 36 -6.17 4.53 -17.25
CA GLU A 36 -4.97 3.74 -17.50
C GLU A 36 -5.28 2.23 -17.65
N LYS A 37 -6.57 1.85 -17.60
CA LYS A 37 -7.06 0.45 -17.67
C LYS A 37 -6.39 -0.48 -16.65
N ILE A 38 -6.10 0.04 -15.46
CA ILE A 38 -5.53 -0.75 -14.35
C ILE A 38 -6.66 -1.18 -13.44
N THR A 39 -6.76 -2.47 -13.15
CA THR A 39 -7.82 -3.01 -12.28
C THR A 39 -7.21 -3.92 -11.24
N LEU A 40 -7.57 -3.71 -9.98
CA LEU A 40 -7.18 -4.54 -8.87
C LEU A 40 -8.37 -5.35 -8.39
N TYR A 41 -8.18 -6.66 -8.28
CA TYR A 41 -9.16 -7.61 -7.81
C TYR A 41 -8.67 -8.31 -6.55
N ALA A 42 -9.60 -8.73 -5.71
CA ALA A 42 -9.29 -9.56 -4.55
C ALA A 42 -10.48 -10.44 -4.17
N LYS A 43 -10.22 -11.43 -3.31
CA LYS A 43 -11.29 -12.22 -2.69
C LYS A 43 -11.69 -11.57 -1.38
N ASN A 44 -12.98 -11.46 -1.14
CA ASN A 44 -13.51 -11.01 0.14
C ASN A 44 -13.51 -12.16 1.16
N ILE A 45 -12.75 -12.00 2.25
CA ILE A 45 -12.66 -12.95 3.36
C ILE A 45 -13.05 -12.22 4.66
N GLY A 46 -14.31 -11.79 4.74
CA GLY A 46 -14.88 -11.15 5.91
C GLY A 46 -14.46 -9.68 6.03
N SER A 47 -13.62 -9.35 7.01
CA SER A 47 -13.12 -7.98 7.21
C SER A 47 -11.91 -7.64 6.35
N LEU A 48 -11.38 -8.61 5.58
CA LEU A 48 -10.18 -8.46 4.79
C LEU A 48 -10.38 -8.96 3.35
N TYR A 49 -9.85 -8.21 2.40
CA TYR A 49 -9.53 -8.66 1.06
C TYR A 49 -8.18 -9.39 1.07
N ARG A 50 -8.07 -10.51 0.34
CA ARG A 50 -6.85 -11.32 0.17
C ARG A 50 -6.76 -11.90 -1.24
N ASP A 51 -5.66 -12.61 -1.52
CA ASP A 51 -5.42 -13.31 -2.80
C ASP A 51 -5.49 -12.39 -4.03
N PHE A 52 -4.87 -11.22 -3.97
CA PHE A 52 -5.04 -10.16 -4.97
C PHE A 52 -4.61 -10.57 -6.39
N LYS A 53 -5.26 -9.98 -7.40
CA LYS A 53 -4.87 -10.00 -8.82
C LYS A 53 -4.83 -8.58 -9.36
N LEU A 54 -3.77 -8.24 -10.07
CA LEU A 54 -3.59 -6.95 -10.73
C LEU A 54 -3.64 -7.17 -12.24
N ASP A 55 -4.61 -6.57 -12.91
CA ASP A 55 -4.62 -6.46 -14.37
C ASP A 55 -3.97 -5.13 -14.77
N PHE A 56 -2.88 -5.23 -15.53
CA PHE A 56 -2.09 -4.09 -15.95
C PHE A 56 -1.46 -4.34 -17.32
N LYS A 57 -1.67 -3.40 -18.25
CA LYS A 57 -1.16 -3.46 -19.64
C LYS A 57 -1.47 -4.77 -20.40
N GLY A 58 -2.62 -5.39 -20.10
CA GLY A 58 -3.07 -6.62 -20.75
C GLY A 58 -2.48 -7.91 -20.16
N GLU A 59 -1.70 -7.78 -19.08
CA GLU A 59 -1.18 -8.90 -18.29
C GLU A 59 -1.85 -8.94 -16.92
N SER A 60 -1.93 -10.15 -16.33
CA SER A 60 -2.48 -10.37 -15.00
C SER A 60 -1.39 -10.87 -14.05
N TYR A 61 -1.24 -10.20 -12.91
CA TYR A 61 -0.23 -10.50 -11.90
C TYR A 61 -0.88 -10.92 -10.59
N PHE A 62 -0.48 -12.08 -10.06
CA PHE A 62 -1.01 -12.60 -8.80
C PHE A 62 -0.22 -12.09 -7.59
N ARG A 63 -0.93 -11.76 -6.50
CA ARG A 63 -0.39 -11.20 -5.25
C ARG A 63 -1.06 -11.90 -4.04
N PRO A 64 -0.70 -13.17 -3.78
CA PRO A 64 -1.38 -13.98 -2.76
C PRO A 64 -1.25 -13.45 -1.33
N TYR A 65 -0.16 -12.73 -1.04
CA TYR A 65 0.15 -12.26 0.30
C TYR A 65 -0.36 -10.86 0.62
N TRP A 66 -0.91 -10.17 -0.38
CA TRP A 66 -1.50 -8.84 -0.16
C TRP A 66 -2.77 -8.96 0.67
N MET A 67 -2.99 -7.93 1.48
CA MET A 67 -4.23 -7.78 2.23
C MET A 67 -4.66 -6.32 2.27
N ASN A 68 -5.97 -6.11 2.31
CA ASN A 68 -6.56 -4.81 2.55
C ASN A 68 -7.81 -5.00 3.40
N VAL A 69 -8.19 -4.02 4.22
CA VAL A 69 -9.48 -4.04 4.90
C VAL A 69 -10.63 -3.91 3.89
N THR A 70 -11.81 -4.45 4.20
CA THR A 70 -12.98 -4.38 3.29
C THR A 70 -13.78 -3.08 3.41
N ASN A 71 -13.40 -2.18 4.32
CA ASN A 71 -14.07 -0.89 4.49
C ASN A 71 -13.79 0.02 3.27
N PRO A 72 -14.83 0.48 2.54
CA PRO A 72 -14.66 1.29 1.34
C PRO A 72 -13.91 2.62 1.55
N ALA A 73 -13.94 3.18 2.76
CA ALA A 73 -13.17 4.40 3.08
C ALA A 73 -11.65 4.19 3.03
N TYR A 74 -11.21 2.93 3.11
CA TYR A 74 -9.82 2.49 3.10
C TYR A 74 -9.58 1.51 1.93
N ALA A 75 -10.27 1.73 0.81
CA ALA A 75 -10.08 0.93 -0.39
C ALA A 75 -8.65 1.09 -0.93
N PRO A 76 -8.09 0.06 -1.61
CA PRO A 76 -6.79 0.15 -2.24
C PRO A 76 -6.67 1.36 -3.17
N GLN A 77 -5.55 2.05 -3.11
CA GLN A 77 -5.26 3.18 -3.99
C GLN A 77 -4.31 2.76 -5.11
N ILE A 78 -4.51 3.32 -6.29
CA ILE A 78 -3.70 3.04 -7.49
C ILE A 78 -3.25 4.36 -8.08
N TYR A 79 -1.94 4.54 -8.22
CA TYR A 79 -1.33 5.67 -8.92
C TYR A 79 -0.48 5.16 -10.09
N TYR A 80 -0.45 5.91 -11.18
CA TYR A 80 0.40 5.61 -12.34
C TYR A 80 1.07 6.88 -12.85
N GLU A 81 2.23 7.18 -12.29
CA GLU A 81 2.90 8.48 -12.37
C GLU A 81 4.43 8.32 -12.46
N ASP A 82 5.10 9.25 -13.12
CA ASP A 82 6.57 9.33 -13.17
C ASP A 82 7.07 10.01 -11.88
N ILE A 83 7.29 9.20 -10.83
CA ILE A 83 7.68 9.71 -9.50
C ILE A 83 9.20 9.80 -9.34
N ASN A 84 9.97 9.24 -10.28
CA ASN A 84 11.43 9.29 -10.29
C ASN A 84 11.99 10.35 -11.28
N LYS A 85 11.16 10.92 -12.15
CA LYS A 85 11.45 11.94 -13.17
C LYS A 85 12.36 11.46 -14.31
N ASP A 86 12.29 10.18 -14.67
CA ASP A 86 13.03 9.59 -15.79
C ASP A 86 12.24 9.56 -17.11
N GLY A 87 10.98 10.01 -17.08
CA GLY A 87 10.07 10.04 -18.23
C GLY A 87 9.19 8.80 -18.35
N GLU A 88 9.41 7.76 -17.53
CA GLU A 88 8.59 6.56 -17.47
C GLU A 88 7.75 6.54 -16.19
N LYS A 89 6.51 6.08 -16.29
CA LYS A 89 5.60 6.00 -15.14
C LYS A 89 5.85 4.75 -14.31
N GLU A 90 5.86 4.91 -12.99
CA GLU A 90 5.72 3.83 -12.02
C GLU A 90 4.25 3.55 -11.69
N LEU A 91 3.94 2.27 -11.45
CA LEU A 91 2.68 1.87 -10.82
C LEU A 91 2.89 1.78 -9.32
N ILE A 92 2.09 2.52 -8.56
CA ILE A 92 2.10 2.53 -7.10
C ILE A 92 0.74 2.02 -6.60
N ILE A 93 0.78 1.06 -5.68
CA ILE A 93 -0.40 0.52 -5.02
C ILE A 93 -0.21 0.70 -3.51
N ILE A 94 -1.17 1.35 -2.87
CA ILE A 94 -1.21 1.51 -1.42
C ILE A 94 -2.37 0.66 -0.88
N LEU A 95 -2.07 -0.18 0.11
CA LEU A 95 -3.02 -1.07 0.76
C LEU A 95 -3.13 -0.71 2.25
N THR A 96 -4.35 -0.61 2.75
CA THR A 96 -4.62 -0.42 4.17
C THR A 96 -4.89 -1.77 4.84
N LYS A 97 -3.97 -2.24 5.68
CA LYS A 97 -4.03 -3.54 6.37
C LYS A 97 -4.79 -3.47 7.68
N GLY A 98 -4.83 -2.30 8.31
CA GLY A 98 -5.54 -2.06 9.56
C GLY A 98 -5.86 -0.59 9.74
N TYR A 99 -6.95 -0.31 10.44
CA TYR A 99 -7.37 1.04 10.80
C TYR A 99 -8.15 1.03 12.11
N GLY A 100 -8.27 2.19 12.75
CA GLY A 100 -9.07 2.37 13.96
C GLY A 100 -8.63 3.60 14.74
N THR A 101 -9.12 3.74 15.97
CA THR A 101 -8.65 4.81 16.86
C THR A 101 -7.16 4.63 17.11
N GLY A 102 -6.38 5.62 16.65
CA GLY A 102 -4.93 5.63 16.78
C GLY A 102 -4.19 4.61 15.92
N VAL A 103 -4.86 3.99 14.94
CA VAL A 103 -4.23 3.02 14.02
C VAL A 103 -4.57 3.35 12.57
N LEU A 104 -3.54 3.39 11.73
CA LEU A 104 -3.63 3.35 10.27
C LEU A 104 -2.37 2.63 9.78
N ASP A 105 -2.51 1.38 9.35
CA ASP A 105 -1.39 0.56 8.89
C ASP A 105 -1.47 0.41 7.38
N GLU A 106 -0.73 1.25 6.66
CA GLU A 106 -0.61 1.18 5.21
C GLU A 106 0.71 0.56 4.76
N GLU A 107 0.63 -0.13 3.63
CA GLU A 107 1.77 -0.68 2.91
C GLU A 107 1.76 -0.18 1.47
N VAL A 108 2.95 0.15 0.95
CA VAL A 108 3.12 0.60 -0.43
C VAL A 108 3.88 -0.44 -1.26
N HIS A 109 3.43 -0.64 -2.49
CA HIS A 109 4.11 -1.42 -3.51
C HIS A 109 4.37 -0.54 -4.72
N VAL A 110 5.62 -0.48 -5.18
CA VAL A 110 6.02 0.30 -6.35
C VAL A 110 6.54 -0.64 -7.42
N TYR A 111 6.16 -0.35 -8.66
CA TYR A 111 6.49 -1.17 -9.81
C TYR A 111 6.97 -0.35 -10.98
N ARG A 112 7.94 -0.91 -11.71
CA ARG A 112 8.27 -0.48 -13.08
C ARG A 112 7.75 -1.47 -14.09
N HIS A 113 7.55 -0.99 -15.32
CA HIS A 113 7.09 -1.82 -16.41
C HIS A 113 7.97 -1.64 -17.65
N THR A 114 8.96 -2.52 -17.78
CA THR A 114 9.87 -2.56 -18.93
C THR A 114 9.55 -3.78 -19.79
N ASN A 115 9.75 -4.98 -19.25
CA ASN A 115 9.41 -6.27 -19.87
C ASN A 115 8.52 -7.07 -18.91
N GLY A 116 7.34 -6.53 -18.62
CA GLY A 116 6.47 -6.97 -17.54
C GLY A 116 6.69 -6.17 -16.26
N LEU A 117 5.92 -6.50 -15.23
CA LEU A 117 5.88 -5.79 -13.97
C LEU A 117 7.02 -6.23 -13.03
N ILE A 118 7.88 -5.27 -12.65
CA ILE A 118 9.06 -5.49 -11.81
C ILE A 118 8.88 -4.73 -10.50
N ASP A 119 8.92 -5.45 -9.37
CA ASP A 119 8.90 -4.84 -8.03
C ASP A 119 10.10 -3.93 -7.82
N VAL A 120 9.84 -2.75 -7.28
CA VAL A 120 10.84 -1.80 -6.80
C VAL A 120 10.70 -1.69 -5.30
N LEU A 121 11.79 -1.96 -4.58
CA LEU A 121 11.79 -1.87 -3.12
C LEU A 121 11.60 -0.42 -2.68
N VAL A 122 10.91 -0.25 -1.55
CA VAL A 122 10.80 1.02 -0.83
C VAL A 122 11.38 0.80 0.56
N ASP A 123 12.29 1.66 1.00
CA ASP A 123 12.86 1.58 2.35
C ASP A 123 11.75 1.61 3.40
N ASN A 124 11.89 0.79 4.43
CA ASN A 124 10.89 0.74 5.49
C ASN A 124 10.95 2.03 6.33
N PRO A 125 9.83 2.75 6.50
CA PRO A 125 9.82 4.04 7.20
C PRO A 125 10.21 3.92 8.68
N ILE A 126 9.84 2.82 9.34
CA ILE A 126 10.19 2.59 10.75
C ILE A 126 11.69 2.34 10.91
N ALA A 127 12.31 1.63 9.95
CA ALA A 127 13.76 1.47 9.95
C ALA A 127 14.49 2.81 9.75
N ILE A 128 13.99 3.68 8.86
CA ILE A 128 14.51 5.03 8.66
C ILE A 128 14.40 5.86 9.96
N ILE A 129 13.24 5.83 10.62
CA ILE A 129 12.96 6.53 11.87
C ILE A 129 13.89 6.05 12.98
N ASN A 130 13.95 4.73 13.23
CA ASN A 130 14.79 4.16 14.29
C ASN A 130 16.28 4.49 14.13
N LYS A 131 16.75 4.70 12.90
CA LYS A 131 18.13 5.10 12.61
C LYS A 131 18.38 6.59 12.82
N SER A 132 17.36 7.44 12.63
CA SER A 132 17.54 8.89 12.46
C SER A 132 16.94 9.72 13.58
N VAL A 133 15.97 9.17 14.32
CA VAL A 133 15.19 9.87 15.34
C VAL A 133 15.54 9.35 16.73
N LYS A 134 15.67 10.26 17.69
CA LYS A 134 15.74 9.95 19.12
C LYS A 134 14.61 10.67 19.84
N THR A 135 14.07 10.03 20.86
CA THR A 135 12.88 10.50 21.56
C THR A 135 13.09 10.53 23.06
N SER A 136 12.30 11.37 23.72
CA SER A 136 12.09 11.32 25.16
C SER A 136 10.70 11.83 25.46
N LEU A 137 10.02 11.17 26.39
CA LEU A 137 8.69 11.52 26.82
C LEU A 137 8.66 11.71 28.33
N THR A 138 8.01 12.78 28.77
CA THR A 138 7.73 13.09 30.18
C THR A 138 6.27 13.52 30.29
N THR A 139 5.70 13.58 31.49
CA THR A 139 4.29 13.95 31.68
C THR A 139 3.89 15.28 31.04
N ASN A 140 4.83 16.20 30.86
CA ASN A 140 4.55 17.56 30.38
C ASN A 140 5.21 17.89 29.04
N SER A 141 6.16 17.06 28.59
CA SER A 141 6.89 17.35 27.36
C SER A 141 7.26 16.11 26.58
N ALA A 142 7.08 16.20 25.27
CA ALA A 142 7.62 15.28 24.28
C ALA A 142 8.79 15.95 23.56
N GLU A 143 9.92 15.27 23.49
CA GLU A 143 11.12 15.72 22.79
C GLU A 143 11.44 14.77 21.65
N ILE A 144 11.63 15.32 20.45
CA ILE A 144 12.06 14.59 19.26
C ILE A 144 13.35 15.24 18.76
N ARG A 145 14.39 14.44 18.60
CA ARG A 145 15.66 14.84 17.99
C ARG A 145 15.82 14.15 16.66
N LEU A 146 15.95 14.95 15.61
CA LEU A 146 16.16 14.50 14.25
C LEU A 146 17.45 15.13 13.74
N TYR A 147 18.51 14.33 13.66
CA TYR A 147 19.87 14.81 13.43
C TYR A 147 20.24 15.94 14.43
N ASP A 148 20.52 17.15 13.94
CA ASP A 148 20.88 18.32 14.75
C ASP A 148 19.67 19.15 15.19
N LYS A 149 18.45 18.81 14.73
CA LYS A 149 17.22 19.53 15.09
C LYS A 149 16.59 18.91 16.33
N VAL A 150 16.15 19.76 17.25
CA VAL A 150 15.44 19.36 18.47
C VAL A 150 14.07 20.03 18.50
N TYR A 151 13.03 19.23 18.62
CA TYR A 151 11.64 19.65 18.73
C TYR A 151 11.16 19.34 20.14
N LYS A 152 10.65 20.36 20.84
CA LYS A 152 10.07 20.23 22.17
C LYS A 152 8.60 20.65 22.09
N ILE A 153 7.73 19.71 22.42
CA ILE A 153 6.29 19.90 22.41
C ILE A 153 5.84 19.93 23.87
N ASP A 154 5.07 20.97 24.22
CA ASP A 154 4.35 21.01 25.49
C ASP A 154 3.08 20.17 25.36
N ILE A 155 3.02 19.09 26.13
CA ILE A 155 1.88 18.17 26.14
C ILE A 155 1.06 18.29 27.42
N SER A 156 1.40 19.24 28.31
CA SER A 156 0.58 19.52 29.50
C SER A 156 -0.87 19.92 29.21
N PRO A 157 -1.24 20.51 28.05
CA PRO A 157 -2.64 20.75 27.70
C PRO A 157 -3.42 19.48 27.34
N ILE A 158 -2.73 18.36 27.09
CA ILE A 158 -3.35 17.10 26.68
C ILE A 158 -3.69 16.30 27.95
N ASP A 159 -4.98 16.09 28.20
CA ASP A 159 -5.44 15.30 29.35
C ASP A 159 -5.22 13.79 29.11
N ILE A 160 -4.01 13.33 29.43
CA ILE A 160 -3.63 11.92 29.36
C ILE A 160 -3.55 11.37 30.78
N GLN A 161 -4.39 10.37 31.07
CA GLN A 161 -4.27 9.63 32.32
C GLN A 161 -2.88 8.98 32.40
N PRO A 162 -2.13 9.11 33.51
CA PRO A 162 -0.77 8.58 33.61
C PRO A 162 -0.66 7.08 33.28
N ALA A 163 -1.70 6.29 33.56
CA ALA A 163 -1.75 4.86 33.24
C ALA A 163 -1.85 4.55 31.72
N ASN A 164 -2.27 5.53 30.92
CA ASN A 164 -2.41 5.42 29.47
C ASN A 164 -1.23 6.07 28.72
N MET A 165 -0.34 6.75 29.44
CA MET A 165 0.85 7.36 28.85
C MET A 165 1.86 6.28 28.51
N PHE A 166 2.46 6.38 27.34
CA PHE A 166 3.54 5.48 26.94
C PHE A 166 4.85 5.85 27.63
N ASP A 167 5.77 4.90 27.71
CA ASP A 167 7.11 5.12 28.30
C ASP A 167 7.98 6.04 27.42
N ASP A 168 7.74 6.03 26.11
CA ASP A 168 8.37 6.92 25.13
C ASP A 168 7.41 7.17 23.95
N ILE A 169 7.80 8.09 23.06
CA ILE A 169 7.09 8.34 21.81
C ILE A 169 7.21 7.10 20.91
N ALA A 170 6.09 6.49 20.58
CA ALA A 170 6.01 5.32 19.72
C ALA A 170 5.72 5.71 18.27
N PHE A 171 6.29 4.97 17.32
CA PHE A 171 6.02 5.11 15.89
C PHE A 171 5.52 3.78 15.31
N GLY A 172 4.73 3.87 14.23
CA GLY A 172 4.31 2.72 13.44
C GLY A 172 2.87 2.23 13.66
N SER A 173 2.13 2.83 14.59
CA SER A 173 0.68 2.61 14.71
C SER A 173 -0.11 3.33 13.61
N SER A 174 0.38 4.49 13.18
CA SER A 174 -0.18 5.28 12.07
C SER A 174 0.94 5.56 11.07
N ILE A 175 0.90 4.84 9.94
CA ILE A 175 1.75 4.95 8.77
C ILE A 175 0.81 5.26 7.61
N HIS A 176 0.93 6.44 7.02
CA HIS A 176 0.10 6.89 5.92
C HIS A 176 0.97 7.20 4.70
N TYR A 177 0.78 6.48 3.60
CA TYR A 177 1.44 6.76 2.34
C TYR A 177 0.58 7.65 1.46
N GLU A 178 1.22 8.54 0.72
CA GLU A 178 0.58 9.36 -0.30
C GLU A 178 1.50 9.52 -1.51
N VAL A 179 0.89 9.65 -2.69
CA VAL A 179 1.57 10.13 -3.89
C VAL A 179 1.05 11.53 -4.17
N GLN A 180 1.91 12.52 -4.00
CA GLN A 180 1.58 13.93 -4.19
C GLN A 180 2.68 14.62 -4.99
N ASP A 181 2.29 15.45 -5.97
CA ASP A 181 3.24 16.24 -6.78
C ASP A 181 4.36 15.38 -7.40
N ASN A 182 4.00 14.19 -7.89
CA ASN A 182 4.91 13.17 -8.42
C ASN A 182 5.99 12.74 -7.42
N GLN A 183 5.66 12.66 -6.13
CA GLN A 183 6.53 12.17 -5.07
C GLN A 183 5.81 11.14 -4.22
N LEU A 184 6.52 10.05 -3.90
CA LEU A 184 6.08 9.13 -2.86
C LEU A 184 6.48 9.70 -1.50
N ILE A 185 5.49 9.88 -0.63
CA ILE A 185 5.62 10.44 0.71
C ILE A 185 5.01 9.46 1.69
N VAL A 186 5.57 9.38 2.90
CA VAL A 186 4.94 8.69 4.02
C VAL A 186 4.97 9.57 5.26
N ARG A 187 3.86 9.56 5.99
CA ARG A 187 3.67 10.23 7.27
C ARG A 187 3.53 9.17 8.36
N VAL A 188 4.37 9.26 9.39
CA VAL A 188 4.33 8.33 10.52
C VAL A 188 4.09 9.10 11.80
N SER A 189 2.95 8.87 12.44
CA SER A 189 2.58 9.61 13.64
C SER A 189 3.43 9.22 14.86
N GLY A 190 3.86 10.22 15.64
CA GLY A 190 4.49 10.04 16.95
C GLY A 190 3.43 9.95 18.04
N GLN A 191 3.15 8.73 18.50
CA GLN A 191 2.10 8.42 19.45
C GLN A 191 2.63 8.42 20.89
N ILE A 192 1.88 9.04 21.82
CA ILE A 192 2.24 9.14 23.25
C ILE A 192 1.22 8.50 24.19
N SER A 193 0.05 8.12 23.65
CA SER A 193 -1.00 7.34 24.32
C SER A 193 -1.85 6.64 23.23
N PRO A 194 -2.76 5.70 23.58
CA PRO A 194 -3.60 5.02 22.59
C PRO A 194 -4.38 5.94 21.63
N ALA A 195 -4.67 7.18 22.03
CA ALA A 195 -5.43 8.14 21.22
C ALA A 195 -4.78 9.54 21.13
N SER A 196 -3.53 9.71 21.57
CA SER A 196 -2.84 11.01 21.58
C SER A 196 -1.52 10.95 20.83
N PHE A 197 -1.27 12.00 20.04
CA PHE A 197 -0.12 12.12 19.14
C PHE A 197 0.46 13.52 19.26
N VAL A 198 1.77 13.64 19.04
CA VAL A 198 2.48 14.94 19.16
C VAL A 198 2.86 15.56 17.82
N GLY A 199 2.66 14.82 16.73
CA GLY A 199 3.05 15.20 15.39
C GLY A 199 3.34 13.97 14.54
N GLU A 200 3.98 14.20 13.41
CA GLU A 200 4.33 13.16 12.44
C GLU A 200 5.74 13.35 11.89
N ILE A 201 6.39 12.22 11.61
CA ILE A 201 7.60 12.18 10.80
C ILE A 201 7.16 12.06 9.34
N VAL A 202 7.56 13.03 8.51
CA VAL A 202 7.31 13.05 7.08
C VAL A 202 8.57 12.63 6.35
N ILE A 203 8.49 11.57 5.56
CA ILE A 203 9.60 11.06 4.74
C ILE A 203 9.20 11.21 3.27
N VAL A 204 10.04 11.90 2.51
CA VAL A 204 9.92 11.96 1.04
C VAL A 204 10.94 10.99 0.46
N TYR A 205 10.50 10.14 -0.47
CA TYR A 205 11.37 9.17 -1.12
C TYR A 205 11.96 9.70 -2.44
N GLU A 206 13.14 9.18 -2.78
CA GLU A 206 13.74 9.29 -4.11
C GLU A 206 14.21 7.93 -4.60
N TYR A 207 14.22 7.73 -5.92
CA TYR A 207 14.78 6.52 -6.50
C TYR A 207 16.32 6.61 -6.57
N ARG A 208 17.00 5.76 -5.80
CA ARG A 208 18.46 5.66 -5.75
C ARG A 208 18.87 4.21 -5.52
N ASP A 209 19.96 3.78 -6.15
CA ASP A 209 20.51 2.42 -5.99
C ASP A 209 19.48 1.30 -6.24
N LYS A 210 18.61 1.53 -7.23
CA LYS A 210 17.55 0.62 -7.68
C LYS A 210 16.33 0.47 -6.77
N MET A 211 16.17 1.35 -5.78
CA MET A 211 15.03 1.34 -4.86
C MET A 211 14.64 2.75 -4.42
N TYR A 212 13.47 2.91 -3.79
CA TYR A 212 13.06 4.17 -3.17
C TYR A 212 13.66 4.27 -1.77
N GLN A 213 14.50 5.28 -1.55
CA GLN A 213 15.16 5.56 -0.29
C GLN A 213 14.77 6.94 0.22
N ALA A 214 14.91 7.20 1.52
CA ALA A 214 14.62 8.52 2.07
C ALA A 214 15.51 9.59 1.42
N LYS A 215 14.88 10.57 0.78
CA LYS A 215 15.49 11.80 0.29
C LYS A 215 15.59 12.84 1.40
N SER A 216 14.48 13.00 2.13
CA SER A 216 14.37 13.90 3.27
C SER A 216 13.48 13.30 4.34
N ILE A 217 13.75 13.71 5.58
CA ILE A 217 12.99 13.37 6.76
C ILE A 217 12.80 14.65 7.56
N GLU A 218 11.57 14.91 8.00
CA GLU A 218 11.21 16.07 8.80
C GLU A 218 10.21 15.68 9.89
N PHE A 219 10.21 16.41 11.00
CA PHE A 219 9.16 16.29 12.01
C PHE A 219 8.22 17.50 11.92
N GLN A 220 6.92 17.23 11.87
CA GLN A 220 5.84 18.22 11.85
C GLN A 220 5.01 18.06 13.13
N PRO A 221 5.13 18.96 14.12
CA PRO A 221 4.31 18.91 15.32
C PRO A 221 2.84 19.15 15.00
N TYR A 222 1.95 18.49 15.73
CA TYR A 222 0.53 18.85 15.72
C TYR A 222 0.32 20.11 16.57
N ASN A 223 -0.57 21.00 16.11
CA ASN A 223 -0.91 22.24 16.80
C ASN A 223 -1.85 22.00 17.98
#